data_AF-A0A7X4JT34-F1
#
_entry.id   AF-A0A7X4JT34-F1
#
_cell.length_a   1.000
_cell.length_b   1.000
_cell.length_c   1.000
_cell.angle_alpha   90.00
_cell.angle_beta   90.00
_cell.angle_gamma   90.00
#
_symmetry.space_group_name_H-M   'P 1'
#
loop_
_entity.id
_entity.type
_entity.pdbx_description
1 polymer ?
#
loop_
_entity_poly.entity_id
_entity_poly.type
_entity_poly.pdbx_seq_one_letter_code
_entity_poly.pdbx_strand_id
1 'polypeptide(L)' 'RDPFDRVLVAQARIEGLTLVTADSMYAHYDVRLIRV' A
#
# COMPACT_ATOMS: atom_id res chain seq x y z
N ARG A 1 1.08 -11.99 -4.71
CA ARG A 1 0.18 -11.46 -3.67
C ARG A 1 0.56 -12.11 -2.37
N ASP A 2 1.55 -11.52 -1.73
CA ASP A 2 2.04 -11.96 -0.44
C ASP A 2 0.99 -11.64 0.64
N PRO A 3 0.78 -12.50 1.66
CA PRO A 3 -0.02 -12.13 2.82
C PRO A 3 0.36 -10.76 3.41
N PHE A 4 1.64 -10.39 3.36
CA PHE A 4 2.18 -9.14 3.87
C PHE A 4 1.68 -7.91 3.08
N ASP A 5 1.53 -8.01 1.74
CA ASP A 5 0.98 -6.93 0.91
C ASP A 5 -0.42 -6.52 1.41
N ARG A 6 -1.22 -7.51 1.82
CA ARG A 6 -2.58 -7.26 2.32
C ARG A 6 -2.56 -6.57 3.67
N VAL A 7 -1.63 -6.94 4.54
CA VAL A 7 -1.46 -6.30 5.84
C VAL A 7 -1.04 -4.84 5.66
N LEU A 8 -0.08 -4.57 4.77
CA LEU A 8 0.37 -3.21 4.46
C LEU A 8 -0.77 -2.33 3.91
N VAL A 9 -1.58 -2.85 2.98
CA VAL A 9 -2.74 -2.13 2.45
C VAL A 9 -3.80 -1.90 3.54
N ALA A 10 -4.07 -2.91 4.37
CA ALA A 10 -5.06 -2.79 5.44
C ALA A 10 -4.65 -1.73 6.47
N GLN A 11 -3.39 -1.76 6.90
CA GLN A 11 -2.85 -0.79 7.86
C GLN A 11 -2.88 0.63 7.28
N ALA A 12 -2.43 0.81 6.03
CA ALA A 12 -2.46 2.11 5.38
C ALA A 12 -3.87 2.72 5.29
N ARG A 13 -4.90 1.88 5.11
CA ARG A 13 -6.31 2.30 5.09
C ARG A 13 -6.83 2.66 6.48
N ILE A 14 -6.63 1.78 7.46
CA ILE A 14 -7.18 1.94 8.81
C ILE A 14 -6.54 3.13 9.51
N GLU A 15 -5.23 3.32 9.34
CA GLU A 15 -4.46 4.35 10.03
C GLU A 15 -4.30 5.63 9.20
N GLY A 16 -4.76 5.64 7.95
CA GLY A 16 -4.58 6.79 7.06
C GLY A 16 -3.10 7.06 6.76
N LEU A 17 -2.31 6.03 6.50
CA LEU A 17 -0.91 6.18 6.12
C LEU A 17 -0.75 6.32 4.60
N THR A 18 0.43 6.80 4.21
CA THR A 18 0.86 6.84 2.80
C THR A 18 1.91 5.75 2.59
N LEU A 19 1.69 4.87 1.61
CA LEU A 19 2.61 3.80 1.23
C LEU A 19 3.70 4.34 0.31
N VAL A 20 4.96 4.16 0.70
CA VAL A 20 6.14 4.53 -0.10
C VAL A 20 6.70 3.25 -0.71
N THR A 21 6.72 3.12 -2.03
CA THR A 21 7.12 1.88 -2.69
C THR A 21 7.63 2.10 -4.11
N ALA A 22 8.63 1.31 -4.51
CA ALA A 22 9.03 1.20 -5.92
C ALA A 22 8.04 0.33 -6.72
N ASP A 23 7.28 -0.53 -6.03
CA ASP A 23 6.41 -1.51 -6.65
C ASP A 23 5.09 -0.90 -7.14
N SER A 24 4.87 -1.00 -8.46
CA SER A 24 3.67 -0.53 -9.13
C SER A 24 2.40 -1.30 -8.79
N MET A 25 2.50 -2.52 -8.24
CA MET A 25 1.33 -3.35 -7.93
C MET A 25 0.37 -2.67 -6.96
N TYR A 26 0.89 -1.80 -6.09
CA TYR A 26 0.10 -1.11 -5.08
C TYR A 26 -0.86 -0.08 -5.66
N ALA A 27 -0.64 0.39 -6.90
CA ALA A 27 -1.53 1.33 -7.60
C ALA A 27 -2.93 0.77 -7.86
N HIS A 28 -3.13 -0.55 -7.73
CA HIS A 28 -4.43 -1.20 -7.87
C HIS A 28 -5.27 -1.17 -6.58
N TYR A 29 -4.71 -0.66 -5.48
CA TYR A 29 -5.42 -0.51 -4.23
C TYR A 29 -5.73 0.96 -3.97
N ASP A 30 -6.92 1.23 -3.44
CA ASP A 30 -7.30 2.54 -2.94
C ASP A 30 -6.55 2.85 -1.63
N VAL A 31 -5.34 3.38 -1.78
CA VAL A 31 -4.41 3.83 -0.73
C VAL A 31 -3.59 5.01 -1.27
N ARG A 32 -3.12 5.89 -0.38
CA ARG A 32 -2.18 6.96 -0.79
C ARG A 32 -0.81 6.36 -1.08
N LEU A 33 -0.19 6.77 -2.19
CA LEU A 33 1.08 6.24 -2.65
C LEU A 33 2.11 7.33 -2.95
N ILE A 34 3.36 7.05 -2.62
CA ILE A 34 4.55 7.75 -3.11
C ILE A 34 5.42 6.71 -3.83
N ARG A 35 5.84 7.03 -5.05
CA ARG A 35 6.75 6.18 -5.82
C ARG A 35 8.20 6.53 -5.49
N VAL A 36 9.01 5.51 -5.26
CA VAL A 36 10.47 5.59 -5.15
C VAL A 36 11.09 5.07 -6.43
#